data_AF-Q67ZF4-F1
#
_entry.id   AF-Q67ZF4-F1
#
_cell.length_a   1.000
_cell.length_b   1.000
_cell.length_c   1.000
_cell.angle_alpha   90.00
_cell.angle_beta   90.00
_cell.angle_gamma   90.00
#
_symmetry.space_group_name_H-M   'P 1'
#
loop_
_entity.id
_entity.type
_entity.pdbx_description
1 polymer ?
#
loop_
_entity_poly.entity_id
_entity_poly.type
_entity_poly.pdbx_seq_one_letter_code
_entity_poly.pdbx_strand_id
1 'polypeptide(L)'
;MEEILFLLSPSRWPVQLREPSTSEDAEFASILRTLKDSFDNAFTAMISFQTKNSERIFSTVMTYMPQDFRGTLIRQQKERSERNKQAEVDALVSSGGSIRDTYALLWKQQMERRRHLAQLGSATGVYKTLVKYLVGVPQVLLDFIRQINDDDGPMEEQRERYGPPLYSLTKMVIAIRVFLTLLWERYDTFKLSKDQMNLLSEAAIVYTSEFERFVTFISDVFANSPFFISADTAGILWSRDNEEYKEIIVQAGRTYEISLMVESENSYIAWDFSLMQGKISMDIGFSVEYINASGEKTLILPYRRYEADQGNFSTLMAGNYKLVWDNSYSTFFKKTLRYKVDCIAPVVEPDPEPEPLN
;
A
#
# COMPACT_ATOMS: atom_id res chain seq x y z
N MET A 1 16.71 1.32 -15.88
CA MET A 1 16.09 2.43 -16.64
C MET A 1 16.53 3.78 -16.09
N GLU A 2 16.40 4.04 -14.79
CA GLU A 2 16.83 5.31 -14.17
C GLU A 2 18.29 5.67 -14.49
N GLU A 3 19.22 4.72 -14.39
CA GLU A 3 20.62 4.96 -14.78
C GLU A 3 20.79 5.27 -16.27
N ILE A 4 19.96 4.69 -17.15
CA ILE A 4 19.95 5.04 -18.58
C ILE A 4 19.45 6.47 -18.76
N LEU A 5 18.35 6.86 -18.10
CA LEU A 5 17.83 8.23 -18.13
C LEU A 5 18.85 9.23 -17.59
N PHE A 6 19.60 8.85 -16.56
CA PHE A 6 20.71 9.62 -16.02
C PHE A 6 21.83 9.79 -17.06
N LEU A 7 22.24 8.71 -17.74
CA LEU A 7 23.25 8.76 -18.81
C LEU A 7 22.77 9.53 -20.05
N LEU A 8 21.47 9.51 -20.35
CA LEU A 8 20.85 10.23 -21.46
C LEU A 8 20.49 11.68 -21.10
N SER A 9 20.73 12.12 -19.88
CA SER A 9 20.51 13.52 -19.49
C SER A 9 21.51 14.44 -20.20
N PRO A 10 21.07 15.55 -20.83
CA PRO A 10 21.96 16.41 -21.61
C PRO A 10 23.17 16.91 -20.84
N SER A 11 23.06 17.13 -19.52
CA SER A 11 24.16 17.55 -18.66
C SER A 11 25.33 16.55 -18.59
N ARG A 12 25.10 15.28 -18.94
CA ARG A 12 26.08 14.19 -18.95
C ARG A 12 26.70 13.95 -20.32
N TRP A 13 26.16 14.56 -21.36
CA TRP A 13 26.68 14.35 -22.70
C TRP A 13 28.05 15.04 -22.86
N PRO A 14 28.91 14.50 -23.75
CA PRO A 14 30.09 15.21 -24.24
C PRO A 14 29.74 16.61 -24.74
N VAL A 15 30.64 17.57 -24.56
CA VAL A 15 30.43 18.99 -24.96
C VAL A 15 30.02 19.08 -26.43
N GLN A 16 30.62 18.27 -27.30
CA GLN A 16 30.38 18.22 -28.74
C GLN A 16 28.94 17.83 -29.08
N LEU A 17 28.26 17.03 -28.25
CA LEU A 17 26.87 16.64 -28.45
C LEU A 17 25.89 17.59 -27.76
N ARG A 18 26.35 18.34 -26.74
CA ARG A 18 25.56 19.41 -26.10
C ARG A 18 25.49 20.66 -26.99
N GLU A 19 26.62 21.00 -27.58
CA GLU A 19 26.83 22.17 -28.44
C GLU A 19 27.32 21.68 -29.82
N PRO A 20 26.45 21.06 -30.62
CA PRO A 20 26.84 20.44 -31.88
C PRO A 20 27.38 21.47 -32.87
N SER A 21 28.64 21.27 -33.27
CA SER A 21 29.32 22.07 -34.29
C SER A 21 29.18 21.50 -35.71
N THR A 22 28.80 20.22 -35.83
CA THR A 22 28.62 19.53 -37.11
C THR A 22 27.19 19.01 -37.28
N SER A 23 26.78 18.78 -38.53
CA SER A 23 25.48 18.17 -38.82
C SER A 23 25.38 16.73 -38.28
N GLU A 24 26.50 16.00 -38.20
CA GLU A 24 26.56 14.64 -37.66
C GLU A 24 26.31 14.66 -36.14
N ASP A 25 26.98 15.56 -35.41
CA ASP A 25 26.76 15.74 -33.97
C ASP A 25 25.33 16.17 -33.65
N ALA A 26 24.73 17.03 -34.49
CA ALA A 26 23.34 17.46 -34.33
C ALA A 26 22.35 16.29 -34.54
N GLU A 27 22.62 15.40 -35.50
CA GLU A 27 21.84 14.18 -35.71
C GLU A 27 21.93 13.25 -34.49
N PHE A 28 23.14 13.01 -33.98
CA PHE A 28 23.35 12.18 -32.78
C PHE A 28 22.67 12.75 -31.53
N ALA A 29 22.80 14.07 -31.31
CA ALA A 29 22.10 14.75 -30.22
C ALA A 29 20.58 14.58 -30.35
N SER A 30 20.02 14.65 -31.56
CA SER A 30 18.60 14.41 -31.81
C SER A 30 18.19 12.98 -31.44
N ILE A 31 18.96 11.98 -31.88
CA ILE A 31 18.73 10.57 -31.53
C ILE A 31 18.72 10.40 -30.00
N LEU A 32 19.71 10.93 -29.29
CA LEU A 32 19.79 10.80 -27.83
C LEU A 32 18.59 11.41 -27.10
N ARG A 33 18.02 12.53 -27.60
CA ARG A 33 16.77 13.10 -27.05
C ARG A 33 15.60 12.12 -27.24
N THR A 34 15.43 11.61 -28.46
CA THR A 34 14.37 10.63 -28.77
C THR A 34 14.50 9.37 -27.92
N LEU A 35 15.74 8.88 -27.70
CA LEU A 35 15.99 7.75 -26.82
C LEU A 35 15.61 8.06 -25.38
N LYS A 36 15.99 9.24 -24.87
CA LYS A 36 15.63 9.67 -23.53
C LYS A 36 14.12 9.67 -23.36
N ASP A 37 13.39 10.25 -24.30
CA ASP A 37 11.93 10.34 -24.24
C ASP A 37 11.28 8.95 -24.30
N SER A 38 11.82 8.04 -25.12
CA SER A 38 11.35 6.64 -25.20
C SER A 38 11.56 5.89 -23.88
N PHE A 39 12.73 6.05 -23.25
CA PHE A 39 13.00 5.45 -21.94
C PHE A 39 12.16 6.09 -20.81
N ASP A 40 11.86 7.38 -20.91
CA ASP A 40 11.05 8.11 -19.92
C ASP A 40 9.60 7.63 -19.96
N ASN A 41 9.06 7.42 -21.17
CA ASN A 41 7.75 6.81 -21.39
C ASN A 41 7.68 5.37 -20.83
N ALA A 42 8.67 4.53 -21.18
CA ALA A 42 8.73 3.16 -20.68
C ALA A 42 8.88 3.10 -19.15
N PHE A 43 9.68 4.00 -18.56
CA PHE A 43 9.85 4.11 -17.12
C PHE A 43 8.54 4.57 -16.42
N THR A 44 7.85 5.54 -17.00
CA THR A 44 6.53 6.00 -16.53
C THR A 44 5.49 4.87 -16.62
N ALA A 45 5.50 4.08 -17.70
CA ALA A 45 4.63 2.93 -17.85
C ALA A 45 4.89 1.87 -16.75
N MET A 46 6.16 1.62 -16.41
CA MET A 46 6.54 0.73 -15.31
C MET A 46 6.00 1.22 -13.95
N ILE A 47 6.17 2.50 -13.64
CA ILE A 47 5.65 3.11 -12.40
C ILE A 47 4.13 3.00 -12.35
N SER A 48 3.46 3.38 -13.45
CA SER A 48 2.00 3.30 -13.59
C SER A 48 1.48 1.88 -13.36
N PHE A 49 2.15 0.88 -13.94
CA PHE A 49 1.85 -0.53 -13.71
C PHE A 49 1.97 -0.93 -12.24
N GLN A 50 3.08 -0.60 -11.59
CA GLN A 50 3.31 -0.96 -10.19
C GLN A 50 2.27 -0.32 -9.27
N THR A 51 1.99 0.97 -9.45
CA THR A 51 1.00 1.71 -8.65
C THR A 51 -0.40 1.13 -8.84
N LYS A 52 -0.86 0.99 -10.10
CA LYS A 52 -2.20 0.46 -10.41
C LYS A 52 -2.38 -0.96 -9.90
N ASN A 53 -1.38 -1.83 -10.05
CA ASN A 53 -1.50 -3.21 -9.59
C ASN A 53 -1.55 -3.30 -8.06
N SER A 54 -0.73 -2.50 -7.36
CA SER A 54 -0.76 -2.40 -5.89
C SER A 54 -2.11 -1.88 -5.37
N GLU A 55 -2.64 -0.83 -5.99
CA GLU A 55 -3.96 -0.28 -5.65
C GLU A 55 -5.09 -1.26 -5.92
N ARG A 56 -5.02 -1.99 -7.04
CA ARG A 56 -5.99 -3.00 -7.40
C ARG A 56 -6.01 -4.15 -6.39
N ILE A 57 -4.85 -4.73 -6.08
CA ILE A 57 -4.74 -5.81 -5.08
C ILE A 57 -5.31 -5.33 -3.74
N PHE A 58 -4.93 -4.13 -3.31
CA PHE A 58 -5.44 -3.55 -2.08
C PHE A 58 -6.97 -3.35 -2.12
N SER A 59 -7.51 -2.83 -3.23
CA SER A 59 -8.94 -2.62 -3.39
C SER A 59 -9.71 -3.94 -3.34
N THR A 60 -9.20 -4.99 -3.98
CA THR A 60 -9.75 -6.34 -3.89
C THR A 60 -9.77 -6.84 -2.46
N VAL A 61 -8.65 -6.72 -1.72
CA VAL A 61 -8.58 -7.08 -0.30
C VAL A 61 -9.59 -6.27 0.53
N MET A 62 -9.74 -4.97 0.25
CA MET A 62 -10.69 -4.11 0.94
C MET A 62 -12.16 -4.50 0.73
N THR A 63 -12.51 -5.19 -0.36
CA THR A 63 -13.87 -5.75 -0.51
C THR A 63 -14.17 -6.83 0.53
N TYR A 64 -13.13 -7.53 1.01
CA TYR A 64 -13.26 -8.53 2.06
C TYR A 64 -13.17 -7.94 3.46
N MET A 65 -12.70 -6.71 3.64
CA MET A 65 -12.69 -6.07 4.94
C MET A 65 -14.11 -5.65 5.37
N PRO A 66 -14.38 -5.54 6.68
CA PRO A 66 -15.60 -4.91 7.17
C PRO A 66 -15.76 -3.50 6.60
N GLN A 67 -16.97 -3.15 6.17
CA GLN A 67 -17.31 -1.81 5.65
C GLN A 67 -17.59 -0.79 6.77
N ASP A 68 -17.28 -1.16 8.01
CA ASP A 68 -17.32 -0.27 9.17
C ASP A 68 -15.95 0.35 9.46
N PHE A 69 -15.79 0.93 10.64
CA PHE A 69 -14.58 1.65 11.04
C PHE A 69 -13.31 0.82 10.92
N ARG A 70 -13.38 -0.52 11.02
CA ARG A 70 -12.20 -1.39 10.93
C ARG A 70 -11.58 -1.34 9.54
N GLY A 71 -12.39 -1.35 8.49
CA GLY A 71 -11.91 -1.17 7.11
C GLY A 71 -11.25 0.19 6.90
N THR A 72 -11.84 1.25 7.45
CA THR A 72 -11.28 2.61 7.39
C THR A 72 -9.93 2.70 8.11
N LEU A 73 -9.78 2.08 9.29
CA LEU A 73 -8.52 2.08 10.04
C LEU A 73 -7.38 1.40 9.29
N ILE A 74 -7.64 0.27 8.65
CA ILE A 74 -6.64 -0.45 7.86
C ILE A 74 -6.16 0.40 6.69
N ARG A 75 -7.09 1.10 6.02
CA ARG A 75 -6.76 2.03 4.95
C ARG A 75 -5.87 3.16 5.45
N GLN A 76 -6.24 3.79 6.57
CA GLN A 76 -5.44 4.86 7.18
C GLN A 76 -4.05 4.38 7.60
N GLN A 77 -3.93 3.18 8.15
CA GLN A 77 -2.64 2.59 8.53
C GLN A 77 -1.75 2.36 7.31
N LYS A 78 -2.28 1.78 6.22
CA LYS A 78 -1.53 1.62 4.96
C LYS A 78 -1.05 2.96 4.43
N GLU A 79 -1.96 3.94 4.32
CA GLU A 79 -1.60 5.26 3.79
C GLU A 79 -0.52 5.94 4.62
N ARG A 80 -0.55 5.83 5.95
CA ARG A 80 0.49 6.36 6.82
C ARG A 80 1.83 5.65 6.60
N SER A 81 1.83 4.32 6.54
CA SER A 81 3.03 3.52 6.27
C SER A 81 3.66 3.90 4.93
N GLU A 82 2.86 3.99 3.85
CA GLU A 82 3.38 4.34 2.52
C GLU A 82 3.86 5.80 2.47
N ARG A 83 3.19 6.74 3.16
CA ARG A 83 3.69 8.11 3.31
C ARG A 83 5.03 8.17 4.03
N ASN A 84 5.21 7.41 5.11
CA ASN A 84 6.47 7.37 5.85
C ASN A 84 7.60 6.81 4.98
N LYS A 85 7.35 5.72 4.25
CA LYS A 85 8.32 5.12 3.31
C LYS A 85 8.71 6.07 2.18
N GLN A 86 7.74 6.80 1.64
CA GLN A 86 8.01 7.82 0.63
C GLN A 86 8.85 8.97 1.20
N ALA A 87 8.55 9.43 2.42
CA ALA A 87 9.33 10.47 3.08
C ALA A 87 10.80 10.05 3.32
N GLU A 88 11.05 8.77 3.62
CA GLU A 88 12.40 8.21 3.74
C GLU A 88 13.16 8.26 2.41
N VAL A 89 12.49 7.90 1.30
CA VAL A 89 13.05 8.00 -0.05
C VAL A 89 13.33 9.46 -0.41
N ASP A 90 12.39 10.36 -0.16
CA ASP A 90 12.54 11.79 -0.45
C ASP A 90 13.68 12.41 0.36
N ALA A 91 13.85 12.01 1.62
CA ALA A 91 14.96 12.43 2.47
C ALA A 91 16.32 11.93 1.95
N LEU A 92 16.38 10.67 1.49
CA LEU A 92 17.58 10.10 0.89
C LEU A 92 17.97 10.84 -0.40
N VAL A 93 17.01 11.09 -1.28
CA VAL A 93 17.25 11.83 -2.52
C VAL A 93 17.68 13.27 -2.22
N SER A 94 17.00 13.94 -1.28
CA SER A 94 17.29 15.33 -0.89
C SER A 94 18.66 15.50 -0.22
N SER A 95 19.15 14.46 0.46
CA SER A 95 20.50 14.43 1.05
C SER A 95 21.60 14.07 0.05
N GLY A 96 21.26 13.86 -1.24
CA GLY A 96 22.22 13.55 -2.29
C GLY A 96 22.53 12.06 -2.46
N GLY A 97 21.66 11.18 -1.96
CA GLY A 97 21.78 9.74 -2.16
C GLY A 97 21.85 9.35 -3.64
N SER A 98 22.64 8.33 -3.94
CA SER A 98 22.78 7.83 -5.31
C SER A 98 21.56 6.99 -5.73
N ILE A 99 21.39 6.78 -7.05
CA ILE A 99 20.37 5.86 -7.59
C ILE A 99 20.48 4.46 -6.93
N ARG A 100 21.71 4.02 -6.63
CA ARG A 100 21.96 2.74 -5.96
C ARG A 100 21.48 2.73 -4.52
N ASP A 101 21.67 3.83 -3.79
CA ASP A 101 21.19 3.96 -2.41
C ASP A 101 19.65 3.94 -2.38
N THR A 102 19.02 4.67 -3.30
CA THR A 102 17.55 4.64 -3.48
C THR A 102 17.05 3.24 -3.80
N TYR A 103 17.72 2.52 -4.71
CA TYR A 103 17.37 1.14 -5.03
C TYR A 103 17.49 0.21 -3.82
N ALA A 104 18.58 0.31 -3.06
CA ALA A 104 18.79 -0.50 -1.85
C ALA A 104 17.69 -0.26 -0.81
N LEU A 105 17.30 1.01 -0.62
CA LEU A 105 16.21 1.38 0.28
C LEU A 105 14.86 0.82 -0.20
N LEU A 106 14.51 1.02 -1.47
CA LEU A 106 13.27 0.49 -2.04
C LEU A 106 13.22 -1.04 -1.96
N TRP A 107 14.35 -1.71 -2.17
CA TRP A 107 14.47 -3.16 -2.02
C TRP A 107 14.21 -3.60 -0.58
N LYS A 108 14.84 -2.94 0.40
CA LYS A 108 14.60 -3.19 1.83
C LYS A 108 13.12 -3.04 2.17
N GLN A 109 12.50 -1.92 1.81
CA GLN A 109 11.08 -1.66 2.02
C GLN A 109 10.20 -2.72 1.34
N GLN A 110 10.59 -3.24 0.18
CA GLN A 110 9.87 -4.30 -0.52
C GLN A 110 9.97 -5.65 0.17
N MET A 111 11.15 -6.00 0.71
CA MET A 111 11.34 -7.23 1.49
C MET A 111 10.56 -7.19 2.81
N GLU A 112 10.49 -6.03 3.47
CA GLU A 112 9.62 -5.82 4.63
C GLU A 112 8.14 -6.03 4.30
N ARG A 113 7.65 -5.47 3.16
CA ARG A 113 6.27 -5.73 2.70
C ARG A 113 6.01 -7.23 2.50
N ARG A 114 6.96 -7.96 1.90
CA ARG A 114 6.84 -9.42 1.71
C ARG A 114 6.81 -10.18 3.03
N ARG A 115 7.65 -9.78 4.00
CA ARG A 115 7.65 -10.36 5.35
C ARG A 115 6.30 -10.15 6.05
N HIS A 116 5.73 -8.95 5.97
CA HIS A 116 4.40 -8.66 6.52
C HIS A 116 3.29 -9.48 5.84
N LEU A 117 3.34 -9.67 4.52
CA LEU A 117 2.38 -10.52 3.81
C LEU A 117 2.46 -11.99 4.25
N ALA A 118 3.67 -12.52 4.46
CA ALA A 118 3.84 -13.88 4.98
C ALA A 118 3.30 -14.05 6.42
N GLN A 119 3.47 -13.02 7.27
CA GLN A 119 2.88 -13.00 8.61
C GLN A 119 1.34 -12.97 8.57
N LEU A 120 0.76 -12.29 7.57
CA LEU A 120 -0.68 -12.28 7.33
C LEU A 120 -1.19 -13.68 6.94
N GLY A 121 -0.49 -14.39 6.04
CA GLY A 121 -0.82 -15.76 5.63
C GLY A 121 -0.70 -16.81 6.75
N SER A 122 0.18 -16.57 7.72
CA SER A 122 0.34 -17.44 8.91
C SER A 122 -0.57 -17.05 10.09
N ALA A 123 -1.38 -15.99 9.95
CA ALA A 123 -2.25 -15.44 11.00
C ALA A 123 -1.50 -15.19 12.33
N THR A 124 -0.29 -14.64 12.26
CA THR A 124 0.53 -14.31 13.42
C THR A 124 0.57 -12.79 13.70
N GLY A 125 0.88 -12.39 14.94
CA GLY A 125 0.97 -10.98 15.34
C GLY A 125 -0.34 -10.19 15.23
N VAL A 126 -0.23 -8.90 14.87
CA VAL A 126 -1.37 -7.97 14.71
C VAL A 126 -2.34 -8.41 13.61
N TYR A 127 -1.87 -9.19 12.65
CA TYR A 127 -2.67 -9.70 11.54
C TYR A 127 -3.56 -10.90 11.91
N LYS A 128 -3.30 -11.57 13.05
CA LYS A 128 -4.23 -12.56 13.63
C LYS A 128 -5.60 -11.93 13.94
N THR A 129 -5.57 -10.69 14.41
CA THR A 129 -6.77 -9.89 14.71
C THR A 129 -7.50 -9.50 13.42
N LEU A 130 -6.76 -9.18 12.35
CA LEU A 130 -7.33 -8.95 11.01
C LEU A 130 -7.99 -10.21 10.45
N VAL A 131 -7.33 -11.38 10.52
CA VAL A 131 -7.90 -12.67 10.08
C VAL A 131 -9.16 -13.03 10.88
N LYS A 132 -9.20 -12.70 12.19
CA LYS A 132 -10.40 -12.86 13.03
C LYS A 132 -11.58 -11.98 12.58
N TYR A 133 -11.31 -10.79 12.03
CA TYR A 133 -12.33 -9.87 11.49
C TYR A 133 -12.65 -10.10 10.00
N LEU A 134 -11.86 -10.93 9.33
CA LEU A 134 -12.00 -11.34 7.95
C LEU A 134 -12.93 -12.56 7.82
N VAL A 135 -14.06 -12.56 8.54
CA VAL A 135 -15.10 -13.60 8.39
C VAL A 135 -15.62 -13.55 6.96
N GLY A 136 -15.38 -14.61 6.17
CA GLY A 136 -15.71 -14.65 4.75
C GLY A 136 -14.61 -14.13 3.82
N VAL A 137 -13.33 -14.33 4.11
CA VAL A 137 -12.31 -14.30 3.05
C VAL A 137 -12.33 -15.63 2.31
N PRO A 138 -12.35 -15.66 0.96
CA PRO A 138 -12.24 -16.88 0.20
C PRO A 138 -10.97 -17.61 0.60
N GLN A 139 -11.10 -18.89 0.89
CA GLN A 139 -9.96 -19.73 1.25
C GLN A 139 -8.84 -19.66 0.20
N VAL A 140 -9.20 -19.52 -1.07
CA VAL A 140 -8.26 -19.33 -2.20
C VAL A 140 -7.35 -18.10 -2.01
N LEU A 141 -7.85 -16.99 -1.45
CA LEU A 141 -7.03 -15.80 -1.20
C LEU A 141 -6.07 -16.02 -0.02
N LEU A 142 -6.52 -16.69 1.04
CA LEU A 142 -5.68 -17.04 2.18
C LEU A 142 -4.60 -18.06 1.80
N ASP A 143 -4.98 -19.08 1.02
CA ASP A 143 -4.07 -20.08 0.47
C ASP A 143 -3.06 -19.41 -0.46
N PHE A 144 -3.50 -18.50 -1.34
CA PHE A 144 -2.60 -17.70 -2.17
C PHE A 144 -1.58 -16.92 -1.34
N ILE A 145 -2.01 -16.20 -0.30
CA ILE A 145 -1.10 -15.42 0.57
C ILE A 145 -0.13 -16.34 1.31
N ARG A 146 -0.60 -17.50 1.78
CA ARG A 146 0.22 -18.48 2.47
C ARG A 146 1.29 -19.09 1.55
N GLN A 147 0.94 -19.35 0.29
CA GLN A 147 1.79 -20.00 -0.70
C GLN A 147 2.54 -19.01 -1.60
N ILE A 148 2.41 -17.69 -1.36
CA ILE A 148 2.96 -16.66 -2.26
C ILE A 148 4.49 -16.73 -2.38
N ASN A 149 5.16 -17.26 -1.35
CA ASN A 149 6.61 -17.42 -1.30
C ASN A 149 7.04 -18.90 -1.39
N ASP A 150 6.11 -19.82 -1.63
CA ASP A 150 6.45 -21.23 -1.80
C ASP A 150 7.12 -21.42 -3.16
N ASP A 151 8.11 -22.31 -3.23
CA ASP A 151 8.84 -22.62 -4.48
C ASP A 151 7.93 -23.21 -5.56
N ASP A 152 6.82 -23.85 -5.17
CA ASP A 152 5.77 -24.34 -6.08
C ASP A 152 4.50 -23.46 -6.04
N GLY A 153 4.63 -22.24 -5.54
CA GLY A 153 3.54 -21.32 -5.32
C GLY A 153 2.97 -20.70 -6.61
N PRO A 154 1.77 -20.09 -6.55
CA PRO A 154 1.13 -19.47 -7.70
C PRO A 154 1.95 -18.33 -8.31
N MET A 155 2.85 -17.70 -7.54
CA MET A 155 3.77 -16.69 -8.07
C MET A 155 4.96 -17.29 -8.81
N GLU A 156 5.42 -18.50 -8.45
CA GLU A 156 6.50 -19.17 -9.16
C GLU A 156 6.02 -19.70 -10.52
N GLU A 157 4.80 -20.24 -10.59
CA GLU A 157 4.17 -20.62 -11.87
C GLU A 157 4.12 -19.41 -12.84
N GLN A 158 3.77 -18.23 -12.33
CA GLN A 158 3.75 -17.00 -13.12
C GLN A 158 5.16 -16.57 -13.55
N ARG A 159 6.19 -16.77 -12.71
CA ARG A 159 7.59 -16.50 -13.06
C ARG A 159 8.10 -17.48 -14.11
N GLU A 160 7.81 -18.77 -14.01
CA GLU A 160 8.20 -19.73 -15.02
C GLU A 160 7.53 -19.43 -16.37
N ARG A 161 6.23 -19.11 -16.34
CA ARG A 161 5.43 -18.89 -17.54
C ARG A 161 5.70 -17.55 -18.23
N TYR A 162 5.88 -16.47 -17.47
CA TYR A 162 5.97 -15.10 -18.00
C TYR A 162 7.32 -14.43 -17.72
N GLY A 163 8.20 -15.05 -16.93
CA GLY A 163 9.55 -14.55 -16.65
C GLY A 163 10.52 -14.59 -17.83
N PRO A 164 10.56 -15.62 -18.70
CA PRO A 164 11.55 -15.69 -19.77
C PRO A 164 11.57 -14.48 -20.72
N PRO A 165 10.41 -13.93 -21.17
CA PRO A 165 10.37 -12.67 -21.91
C PRO A 165 10.95 -11.50 -21.10
N LEU A 166 10.59 -11.36 -19.82
CA LEU A 166 11.10 -10.30 -18.95
C LEU A 166 12.61 -10.41 -18.72
N TYR A 167 13.16 -11.62 -18.56
CA TYR A 167 14.59 -11.83 -18.41
C TYR A 167 15.36 -11.45 -19.68
N SER A 168 14.78 -11.72 -20.85
CA SER A 168 15.36 -11.31 -22.14
C SER A 168 15.39 -9.79 -22.27
N LEU A 169 14.29 -9.11 -21.93
CA LEU A 169 14.22 -7.65 -21.86
C LEU A 169 15.21 -7.07 -20.83
N THR A 170 15.35 -7.73 -19.68
CA THR A 170 16.30 -7.32 -18.63
C THR A 170 17.74 -7.40 -19.12
N LYS A 171 18.12 -8.46 -19.84
CA LYS A 171 19.45 -8.56 -20.46
C LYS A 171 19.67 -7.46 -21.50
N MET A 172 18.65 -7.15 -22.30
CA MET A 172 18.73 -6.12 -23.33
C MET A 172 18.92 -4.73 -22.73
N VAL A 173 18.15 -4.34 -21.70
CA VAL A 173 18.31 -3.03 -21.06
C VAL A 173 19.64 -2.90 -20.33
N ILE A 174 20.15 -3.99 -19.74
CA ILE A 174 21.50 -4.02 -19.16
C ILE A 174 22.55 -3.79 -20.25
N ALA A 175 22.41 -4.44 -21.41
CA ALA A 175 23.33 -4.23 -22.53
C ALA A 175 23.30 -2.78 -23.05
N ILE A 176 22.12 -2.18 -23.19
CA ILE A 176 21.96 -0.77 -23.57
C ILE A 176 22.63 0.15 -22.55
N ARG A 177 22.39 -0.08 -21.25
CA ARG A 177 23.04 0.68 -20.18
C ARG A 177 24.56 0.58 -20.26
N VAL A 178 25.10 -0.64 -20.36
CA VAL A 178 26.55 -0.87 -20.44
C VAL A 178 27.14 -0.18 -21.68
N PHE A 179 26.46 -0.28 -22.82
CA PHE A 179 26.87 0.41 -24.04
C PHE A 179 26.94 1.93 -23.85
N LEU A 180 25.89 2.54 -23.28
CA LEU A 180 25.87 3.98 -22.99
C LEU A 180 26.97 4.40 -22.01
N THR A 181 27.22 3.61 -20.96
CA THR A 181 28.30 3.87 -20.01
C THR A 181 29.65 3.87 -20.72
N LEU A 182 29.94 2.83 -21.50
CA LEU A 182 31.20 2.72 -22.24
C LEU A 182 31.35 3.82 -23.31
N LEU A 183 30.25 4.18 -23.96
CA LEU A 183 30.20 5.27 -24.94
C LEU A 183 30.65 6.60 -24.31
N TRP A 184 30.16 6.92 -23.11
CA TRP A 184 30.54 8.15 -22.41
C TRP A 184 31.94 8.10 -21.82
N GLU A 185 32.36 6.98 -21.24
CA GLU A 185 33.71 6.84 -20.67
C GLU A 185 34.82 6.90 -21.74
N ARG A 186 34.50 6.54 -22.98
CA ARG A 186 35.49 6.41 -24.06
C ARG A 186 35.31 7.42 -25.18
N TYR A 187 34.37 8.36 -25.06
CA TYR A 187 33.99 9.27 -26.15
C TYR A 187 35.19 10.00 -26.77
N ASP A 188 36.14 10.47 -25.95
CA ASP A 188 37.33 11.19 -26.43
C ASP A 188 38.36 10.28 -27.14
N THR A 189 38.20 8.95 -27.06
CA THR A 189 39.16 7.97 -27.56
C THR A 189 38.76 7.30 -28.87
N PHE A 190 37.54 7.53 -29.35
CA PHE A 190 37.08 6.98 -30.64
C PHE A 190 36.08 7.91 -31.33
N LYS A 191 35.97 7.78 -32.65
CA LYS A 191 34.91 8.46 -33.38
C LYS A 191 33.63 7.62 -33.35
N LEU A 192 32.57 8.16 -32.75
CA LEU A 192 31.24 7.56 -32.78
C LEU A 192 30.74 7.46 -34.22
N SER A 193 30.39 6.25 -34.66
CA SER A 193 29.89 6.03 -36.01
C SER A 193 28.36 6.13 -36.08
N LYS A 194 27.85 6.49 -37.25
CA LYS A 194 26.40 6.48 -37.53
C LYS A 194 25.79 5.09 -37.32
N ASP A 195 26.49 4.03 -37.69
CA ASP A 195 26.02 2.65 -37.49
C ASP A 195 25.88 2.29 -36.01
N GLN A 196 26.82 2.72 -35.16
CA GLN A 196 26.74 2.51 -33.71
C GLN A 196 25.54 3.25 -33.09
N MET A 197 25.28 4.48 -33.54
CA MET A 197 24.13 5.26 -33.08
C MET A 197 22.80 4.71 -33.57
N ASN A 198 22.75 4.24 -34.82
CA ASN A 198 21.57 3.57 -35.37
C ASN A 198 21.27 2.28 -34.61
N LEU A 199 22.30 1.47 -34.32
CA LEU A 199 22.14 0.23 -33.54
C LEU A 199 21.62 0.51 -32.13
N LEU A 200 22.15 1.52 -31.45
CA LEU A 200 21.65 1.95 -30.13
C LEU A 200 20.19 2.41 -30.23
N SER A 201 19.85 3.18 -31.27
CA SER A 201 18.49 3.66 -31.52
C SER A 201 17.52 2.50 -31.71
N GLU A 202 17.83 1.56 -32.62
CA GLU A 202 17.01 0.38 -32.88
C GLU A 202 16.86 -0.50 -31.63
N ALA A 203 17.96 -0.74 -30.90
CA ALA A 203 17.92 -1.51 -29.66
C ALA A 203 17.00 -0.86 -28.61
N ALA A 204 17.09 0.45 -28.42
CA ALA A 204 16.22 1.15 -27.49
C ALA A 204 14.75 1.10 -27.92
N ILE A 205 14.45 1.33 -29.21
CA ILE A 205 13.08 1.29 -29.75
C ILE A 205 12.47 -0.09 -29.55
N VAL A 206 13.21 -1.15 -29.90
CA VAL A 206 12.77 -2.53 -29.70
C VAL A 206 12.55 -2.81 -28.21
N TYR A 207 13.48 -2.40 -27.35
CA TYR A 207 13.34 -2.59 -25.91
C TYR A 207 12.10 -1.88 -25.34
N THR A 208 11.92 -0.58 -25.61
CA THR A 208 10.84 0.20 -25.01
C THR A 208 9.47 -0.28 -25.50
N SER A 209 9.33 -0.57 -26.79
CA SER A 209 8.08 -1.11 -27.36
C SER A 209 7.73 -2.50 -26.82
N GLU A 210 8.70 -3.40 -26.74
CA GLU A 210 8.48 -4.75 -26.19
C GLU A 210 8.24 -4.73 -24.68
N PHE A 211 8.88 -3.82 -23.96
CA PHE A 211 8.64 -3.63 -22.54
C PHE A 211 7.23 -3.11 -22.27
N GLU A 212 6.76 -2.10 -23.01
CA GLU A 212 5.39 -1.60 -22.89
C GLU A 212 4.36 -2.68 -23.24
N ARG A 213 4.62 -3.46 -24.29
CA ARG A 213 3.79 -4.61 -24.67
C ARG A 213 3.74 -5.65 -23.55
N PHE A 214 4.89 -5.98 -22.96
CA PHE A 214 4.99 -6.93 -21.86
C PHE A 214 4.23 -6.44 -20.62
N VAL A 215 4.42 -5.19 -20.22
CA VAL A 215 3.75 -4.60 -19.05
C VAL A 215 2.24 -4.56 -19.25
N THR A 216 1.77 -4.21 -20.44
CA THR A 216 0.34 -4.22 -20.78
C THR A 216 -0.23 -5.63 -20.69
N PHE A 217 0.44 -6.60 -21.32
CA PHE A 217 0.05 -8.00 -21.28
C PHE A 217 -0.02 -8.54 -19.84
N ILE A 218 1.00 -8.29 -19.01
CA ILE A 218 1.02 -8.82 -17.65
C ILE A 218 -0.02 -8.14 -16.77
N SER A 219 -0.31 -6.86 -17.02
CA SER A 219 -1.41 -6.14 -16.38
C SER A 219 -2.75 -6.85 -16.63
N ASP A 220 -3.00 -7.26 -17.86
CA ASP A 220 -4.22 -7.98 -18.24
C ASP A 220 -4.27 -9.38 -17.60
N VAL A 221 -3.15 -10.09 -17.51
CA VAL A 221 -3.07 -11.39 -16.83
C VAL A 221 -3.43 -11.25 -15.35
N PHE A 222 -2.82 -10.31 -14.62
CA PHE A 222 -3.18 -10.04 -13.22
C PHE A 222 -4.62 -9.55 -13.12
N ALA A 223 -5.11 -8.83 -14.13
CA ALA A 223 -6.44 -8.30 -14.15
C ALA A 223 -7.55 -9.35 -14.27
N ASN A 224 -7.22 -10.51 -14.80
CA ASN A 224 -8.16 -11.61 -15.00
C ASN A 224 -7.78 -12.85 -14.18
N SER A 225 -6.87 -12.68 -13.22
CA SER A 225 -6.36 -13.77 -12.40
C SER A 225 -7.43 -14.29 -11.42
N PRO A 226 -7.61 -15.62 -11.32
CA PRO A 226 -8.60 -16.22 -10.43
C PRO A 226 -8.28 -16.02 -8.94
N PHE A 227 -7.04 -15.63 -8.60
CA PHE A 227 -6.63 -15.40 -7.21
C PHE A 227 -7.19 -14.09 -6.63
N PHE A 228 -7.57 -13.13 -7.47
CA PHE A 228 -7.99 -11.78 -7.06
C PHE A 228 -9.45 -11.49 -7.41
N ILE A 229 -10.36 -12.37 -6.99
CA ILE A 229 -11.82 -12.13 -7.04
C ILE A 229 -12.25 -11.16 -5.92
N SER A 230 -13.38 -10.46 -6.09
CA SER A 230 -13.95 -9.60 -5.05
C SER A 230 -14.92 -10.36 -4.14
N ALA A 231 -15.27 -9.78 -2.99
CA ALA A 231 -16.28 -10.35 -2.08
C ALA A 231 -17.64 -10.59 -2.75
N ASP A 232 -18.03 -9.70 -3.67
CA ASP A 232 -19.28 -9.82 -4.43
C ASP A 232 -19.22 -11.02 -5.38
N THR A 233 -18.12 -11.16 -6.13
CA THR A 233 -17.90 -12.30 -7.03
C THR A 233 -17.83 -13.61 -6.25
N ALA A 234 -17.32 -13.59 -5.02
CA ALA A 234 -17.28 -14.75 -4.14
C ALA A 234 -18.62 -15.04 -3.43
N GLY A 235 -19.66 -14.20 -3.60
CA GLY A 235 -20.99 -14.39 -3.00
C GLY A 235 -21.08 -14.10 -1.50
N ILE A 236 -20.13 -13.33 -0.94
CA ILE A 236 -19.96 -13.16 0.51
C ILE A 236 -20.74 -11.97 1.05
N LEU A 237 -21.07 -10.98 0.20
CA LEU A 237 -21.69 -9.72 0.60
C LEU A 237 -23.03 -9.91 1.34
N TRP A 238 -23.85 -10.89 0.92
CA TRP A 238 -25.20 -11.10 1.46
C TRP A 238 -25.26 -11.71 2.87
N SER A 239 -24.16 -12.27 3.38
CA SER A 239 -24.14 -12.91 4.71
C SER A 239 -23.72 -11.98 5.85
N ARG A 240 -23.25 -10.74 5.56
CA ARG A 240 -22.54 -9.89 6.53
C ARG A 240 -23.38 -8.83 7.26
N ASP A 241 -24.56 -8.48 6.76
CA ASP A 241 -25.33 -7.34 7.28
C ASP A 241 -25.91 -7.54 8.70
N ASN A 242 -25.89 -8.77 9.24
CA ASN A 242 -26.61 -9.09 10.48
C ASN A 242 -25.79 -9.63 11.67
N GLU A 243 -24.54 -10.08 11.51
CA GLU A 243 -23.94 -10.93 12.56
C GLU A 243 -23.07 -10.26 13.63
N GLU A 244 -22.76 -8.95 13.56
CA GLU A 244 -21.78 -8.34 14.52
C GLU A 244 -22.24 -7.14 15.33
N TYR A 245 -23.34 -6.46 14.99
CA TYR A 245 -23.80 -5.34 15.81
C TYR A 245 -24.44 -5.88 17.09
N LYS A 246 -24.01 -5.36 18.24
CA LYS A 246 -24.70 -5.61 19.51
C LYS A 246 -25.88 -4.66 19.61
N GLU A 247 -26.99 -5.17 20.12
CA GLU A 247 -28.18 -4.36 20.40
C GLU A 247 -28.43 -4.29 21.89
N ILE A 248 -28.67 -3.08 22.39
CA ILE A 248 -29.06 -2.86 23.78
C ILE A 248 -30.10 -1.76 23.89
N ILE A 249 -30.96 -1.87 24.90
CA ILE A 249 -31.96 -0.86 25.21
C ILE A 249 -31.44 -0.01 26.38
N VAL A 250 -31.12 1.25 26.10
CA VAL A 250 -30.78 2.24 27.12
C VAL A 250 -32.07 2.88 27.63
N GLN A 251 -32.44 2.61 28.88
CA GLN A 251 -33.68 3.10 29.47
C GLN A 251 -33.68 4.63 29.62
N ALA A 252 -34.86 5.23 29.70
CA ALA A 252 -35.01 6.64 30.05
C ALA A 252 -34.36 6.94 31.42
N GLY A 253 -33.60 8.02 31.53
CA GLY A 253 -32.92 8.38 32.77
C GLY A 253 -31.66 7.56 33.08
N ARG A 254 -31.16 6.75 32.14
CA ARG A 254 -30.01 5.85 32.35
C ARG A 254 -28.88 6.07 31.35
N THR A 255 -27.68 5.62 31.72
CA THR A 255 -26.50 5.52 30.86
C THR A 255 -26.16 4.06 30.57
N TYR A 256 -25.48 3.83 29.45
CA TYR A 256 -24.86 2.56 29.10
C TYR A 256 -23.39 2.78 28.79
N GLU A 257 -22.52 1.86 29.20
CA GLU A 257 -21.09 2.10 29.24
C GLU A 257 -20.31 0.84 28.85
N ILE A 258 -19.23 1.04 28.10
CA ILE A 258 -18.27 -0.02 27.74
C ILE A 258 -16.89 0.42 28.17
N SER A 259 -16.17 -0.44 28.88
CA SER A 259 -14.78 -0.24 29.27
C SER A 259 -13.87 -1.14 28.42
N LEU A 260 -12.84 -0.54 27.83
CA LEU A 260 -11.83 -1.19 27.03
C LEU A 260 -10.47 -1.05 27.72
N MET A 261 -9.83 -2.17 28.03
CA MET A 261 -8.45 -2.18 28.51
C MET A 261 -7.51 -2.15 27.30
N VAL A 262 -6.70 -1.11 27.22
CA VAL A 262 -5.70 -0.91 26.18
C VAL A 262 -4.33 -1.27 26.72
N GLU A 263 -3.68 -2.24 26.10
CA GLU A 263 -2.40 -2.79 26.57
C GLU A 263 -1.18 -1.95 26.15
N SER A 264 -1.27 -1.21 25.04
CA SER A 264 -0.15 -0.49 24.44
C SER A 264 -0.57 0.88 23.92
N GLU A 265 0.35 1.85 24.01
CA GLU A 265 0.21 3.15 23.36
C GLU A 265 0.07 3.00 21.85
N ASN A 266 -0.55 3.98 21.19
CA ASN A 266 -0.83 3.97 19.75
C ASN A 266 -1.78 2.85 19.28
N SER A 267 -2.46 2.16 20.20
CA SER A 267 -3.64 1.34 19.86
C SER A 267 -4.76 2.23 19.35
N TYR A 268 -5.63 1.71 18.49
CA TYR A 268 -6.81 2.41 18.01
C TYR A 268 -8.07 1.93 18.72
N ILE A 269 -8.80 2.85 19.34
CA ILE A 269 -10.18 2.61 19.76
C ILE A 269 -11.09 3.18 18.70
N ALA A 270 -12.10 2.40 18.34
CA ALA A 270 -13.07 2.82 17.34
C ALA A 270 -14.48 2.28 17.63
N TRP A 271 -15.45 3.03 17.13
CA TRP A 271 -16.86 2.76 17.32
C TRP A 271 -17.66 3.04 16.05
N ASP A 272 -18.80 2.38 15.98
CA ASP A 272 -19.89 2.68 15.06
C ASP A 272 -21.19 2.38 15.81
N PHE A 273 -22.07 3.36 15.90
CA PHE A 273 -23.39 3.14 16.48
C PHE A 273 -24.48 3.91 15.75
N SER A 274 -25.69 3.38 15.85
CA SER A 274 -26.91 3.99 15.37
C SER A 274 -28.08 3.67 16.30
N LEU A 275 -29.09 4.53 16.29
CA LEU A 275 -30.34 4.28 17.00
C LEU A 275 -31.34 3.55 16.09
N MET A 276 -31.81 2.39 16.53
CA MET A 276 -32.78 1.55 15.82
C MET A 276 -34.20 1.84 16.31
N GLN A 277 -34.79 2.96 15.87
CA GLN A 277 -36.18 3.31 16.20
C GLN A 277 -36.86 4.00 15.02
N GLY A 278 -38.09 3.59 14.69
CA GLY A 278 -38.81 3.84 13.42
C GLY A 278 -38.78 5.26 12.82
N LYS A 279 -39.93 5.96 12.79
CA LYS A 279 -40.07 7.25 12.07
C LYS A 279 -39.77 8.50 12.92
N ILE A 280 -39.34 8.32 14.16
CA ILE A 280 -39.11 9.42 15.11
C ILE A 280 -37.59 9.61 15.21
N SER A 281 -37.10 10.76 14.75
CA SER A 281 -35.73 11.21 15.00
C SER A 281 -35.51 11.27 16.52
N MET A 282 -34.53 10.50 16.98
CA MET A 282 -34.10 10.45 18.37
C MET A 282 -32.58 10.49 18.39
N ASP A 283 -32.05 11.07 19.44
CA ASP A 283 -30.62 11.13 19.69
C ASP A 283 -30.25 10.42 21.00
N ILE A 284 -28.95 10.20 21.17
CA ILE A 284 -28.33 9.73 22.41
C ILE A 284 -27.09 10.57 22.69
N GLY A 285 -26.83 10.87 23.97
CA GLY A 285 -25.58 11.50 24.37
C GLY A 285 -24.44 10.50 24.19
N PHE A 286 -23.30 10.93 23.67
CA PHE A 286 -22.13 10.08 23.51
C PHE A 286 -20.85 10.84 23.91
N SER A 287 -19.99 10.17 24.66
CA SER A 287 -18.66 10.65 25.05
C SER A 287 -17.67 9.50 25.22
N VAL A 288 -16.38 9.84 25.20
CA VAL A 288 -15.29 8.90 25.48
C VAL A 288 -14.37 9.49 26.53
N GLU A 289 -14.09 8.71 27.56
CA GLU A 289 -13.26 9.09 28.70
C GLU A 289 -12.09 8.11 28.84
N TYR A 290 -10.91 8.60 29.20
CA TYR A 290 -9.80 7.80 29.68
C TYR A 290 -9.77 7.83 31.20
N ILE A 291 -9.56 6.69 31.83
CA ILE A 291 -9.44 6.55 33.28
C ILE A 291 -8.02 6.05 33.58
N ASN A 292 -7.24 6.89 34.25
CA ASN A 292 -5.87 6.54 34.62
C ASN A 292 -5.83 5.60 35.84
N ALA A 293 -4.63 5.16 36.23
CA ALA A 293 -4.43 4.25 37.35
C ALA A 293 -4.87 4.81 38.72
N SER A 294 -4.95 6.13 38.87
CA SER A 294 -5.47 6.79 40.09
C SER A 294 -6.99 7.01 40.07
N GLY A 295 -7.68 6.63 38.98
CA GLY A 295 -9.12 6.80 38.80
C GLY A 295 -9.53 8.20 38.32
N GLU A 296 -8.58 9.07 38.02
CA GLU A 296 -8.84 10.37 37.42
C GLU A 296 -9.27 10.20 35.97
N LYS A 297 -10.30 10.98 35.59
CA LYS A 297 -10.93 10.93 34.27
C LYS A 297 -10.42 12.04 33.38
N THR A 298 -9.90 11.69 32.22
CA THR A 298 -9.55 12.62 31.15
C THR A 298 -10.55 12.46 30.01
N LEU A 299 -11.17 13.56 29.58
CA LEU A 299 -12.13 13.55 28.48
C LEU A 299 -11.39 13.45 27.15
N ILE A 300 -11.68 12.41 26.36
CA ILE A 300 -11.08 12.18 25.04
C ILE A 300 -11.99 12.72 23.94
N LEU A 301 -13.27 12.32 23.97
CA LEU A 301 -14.30 12.84 23.09
C LEU A 301 -15.35 13.56 23.93
N PRO A 302 -15.59 14.87 23.70
CA PRO A 302 -16.55 15.62 24.47
C PRO A 302 -17.98 15.16 24.22
N TYR A 303 -18.80 15.27 25.27
CA TYR A 303 -20.22 14.94 25.21
C TYR A 303 -20.94 15.71 24.11
N ARG A 304 -21.59 14.98 23.20
CA ARG A 304 -22.49 15.52 22.17
C ARG A 304 -23.66 14.56 21.94
N ARG A 305 -24.74 15.06 21.34
CA ARG A 305 -25.95 14.27 21.03
C ARG A 305 -25.89 13.83 19.56
N TYR A 306 -26.12 12.54 19.32
CA TYR A 306 -26.01 11.91 18.00
C TYR A 306 -27.22 11.01 17.74
N GLU A 307 -27.66 10.96 16.48
CA GLU A 307 -28.59 9.91 16.01
C GLU A 307 -27.83 8.63 15.62
N ALA A 308 -26.67 8.83 15.01
CA ALA A 308 -25.67 7.84 14.68
C ALA A 308 -24.30 8.53 14.64
N ASP A 309 -23.23 7.79 14.91
CA ASP A 309 -21.87 8.28 14.77
C ASP A 309 -20.89 7.13 14.51
N GLN A 310 -19.85 7.44 13.75
CA GLN A 310 -18.74 6.54 13.48
C GLN A 310 -17.44 7.30 13.69
N GLY A 311 -16.55 6.77 14.52
CA GLY A 311 -15.33 7.48 14.88
C GLY A 311 -14.24 6.55 15.39
N ASN A 312 -13.03 7.10 15.48
CA ASN A 312 -11.87 6.43 16.02
C ASN A 312 -10.85 7.45 16.53
N PHE A 313 -9.95 7.01 17.40
CA PHE A 313 -8.75 7.75 17.76
C PHE A 313 -7.61 6.80 18.13
N SER A 314 -6.38 7.31 18.00
CA SER A 314 -5.18 6.65 18.51
C SER A 314 -5.00 6.98 19.98
N THR A 315 -4.82 5.94 20.80
CA THR A 315 -4.57 6.04 22.23
C THR A 315 -3.19 6.64 22.50
N LEU A 316 -3.13 7.56 23.45
CA LEU A 316 -1.89 8.19 23.90
C LEU A 316 -1.27 7.47 25.09
N MET A 317 -2.06 6.65 25.80
CA MET A 317 -1.65 5.97 27.02
C MET A 317 -2.26 4.57 27.03
N ALA A 318 -1.53 3.60 27.59
CA ALA A 318 -2.14 2.33 27.98
C ALA A 318 -3.03 2.54 29.22
N GLY A 319 -4.14 1.81 29.30
CA GLY A 319 -5.08 1.94 30.42
C GLY A 319 -6.54 1.73 30.02
N ASN A 320 -7.46 2.20 30.86
CA ASN A 320 -8.88 1.95 30.68
C ASN A 320 -9.57 3.11 29.96
N TYR A 321 -10.21 2.81 28.83
CA TYR A 321 -11.01 3.76 28.08
C TYR A 321 -12.48 3.38 28.16
N LYS A 322 -13.33 4.39 28.40
CA LYS A 322 -14.75 4.22 28.62
C LYS A 322 -15.56 4.96 27.57
N LEU A 323 -16.36 4.21 26.81
CA LEU A 323 -17.34 4.77 25.88
C LEU A 323 -18.69 4.81 26.60
N VAL A 324 -19.33 5.97 26.60
CA VAL A 324 -20.56 6.23 27.37
C VAL A 324 -21.66 6.70 26.43
N TRP A 325 -22.77 5.96 26.43
CA TRP A 325 -24.03 6.35 25.81
C TRP A 325 -25.01 6.79 26.88
N ASP A 326 -25.43 8.04 26.82
CA ASP A 326 -26.21 8.70 27.84
C ASP A 326 -27.63 9.00 27.37
N ASN A 327 -28.62 8.44 28.05
CA ASN A 327 -30.04 8.73 27.88
C ASN A 327 -30.65 9.31 29.18
N SER A 328 -29.82 9.84 30.08
CA SER A 328 -30.21 10.43 31.36
C SER A 328 -31.13 11.64 31.21
N TYR A 329 -30.95 12.40 30.13
CA TYR A 329 -31.80 13.55 29.81
C TYR A 329 -33.20 13.16 29.31
N SER A 330 -33.43 11.90 28.93
CA SER A 330 -34.74 11.46 28.44
C SER A 330 -35.62 11.01 29.60
N THR A 331 -36.78 11.63 29.72
CA THR A 331 -37.77 11.33 30.77
C THR A 331 -38.71 10.19 30.40
N PHE A 332 -39.01 10.01 29.11
CA PHE A 332 -40.05 9.08 28.65
C PHE A 332 -39.58 8.03 27.65
N PHE A 333 -38.48 8.28 26.93
CA PHE A 333 -38.11 7.47 25.77
C PHE A 333 -36.86 6.66 26.03
N LYS A 334 -37.01 5.33 26.08
CA LYS A 334 -35.88 4.40 25.94
C LYS A 334 -35.29 4.49 24.54
N LYS A 335 -33.99 4.21 24.40
CA LYS A 335 -33.26 4.20 23.12
C LYS A 335 -32.78 2.80 22.81
N THR A 336 -33.03 2.31 21.60
CA THR A 336 -32.48 1.04 21.13
C THR A 336 -31.19 1.35 20.40
N LEU A 337 -30.06 1.07 21.04
CA LEU A 337 -28.72 1.33 20.52
C LEU A 337 -28.21 0.07 19.83
N ARG A 338 -27.89 0.20 18.53
CA ARG A 338 -27.16 -0.78 17.75
C ARG A 338 -25.73 -0.28 17.61
N TYR A 339 -24.75 -1.03 18.11
CA TYR A 339 -23.37 -0.56 18.18
C TYR A 339 -22.33 -1.65 17.92
N LYS A 340 -21.15 -1.22 17.51
CA LYS A 340 -19.89 -1.95 17.49
C LYS A 340 -18.80 -1.09 18.12
N VAL A 341 -17.94 -1.73 18.90
CA VAL A 341 -16.78 -1.10 19.53
C VAL A 341 -15.64 -2.09 19.49
N ASP A 342 -14.45 -1.60 19.19
CA ASP A 342 -13.26 -2.44 19.15
C ASP A 342 -12.00 -1.66 19.54
N CYS A 343 -10.98 -2.41 19.98
CA CYS A 343 -9.65 -1.90 20.28
C CYS A 343 -8.62 -2.68 19.46
N ILE A 344 -7.93 -1.99 18.56
CA ILE A 344 -6.95 -2.55 17.64
C ILE A 344 -5.56 -2.19 18.16
N ALA A 345 -4.74 -3.19 18.48
CA ALA A 345 -3.35 -2.99 18.89
C ALA A 345 -2.55 -2.23 17.81
N PRO A 346 -1.53 -1.43 18.19
CA PRO A 346 -0.63 -0.81 17.24
C PRO A 346 0.04 -1.89 16.39
N VAL A 347 0.31 -1.57 15.14
CA VAL A 347 1.20 -2.37 14.30
C VAL A 347 2.60 -2.17 14.85
N VAL A 348 3.03 -3.04 15.77
CA VAL A 348 4.43 -3.11 16.20
C VAL A 348 5.18 -3.77 15.05
N GLU A 349 6.04 -3.00 14.37
CA GLU A 349 7.06 -3.57 13.52
C GLU A 349 7.92 -4.47 14.41
N PRO A 350 8.02 -5.78 14.15
CA PRO A 350 8.92 -6.60 14.93
C PRO A 350 10.34 -6.06 14.76
N ASP A 351 11.08 -5.97 15.87
CA ASP A 351 12.50 -5.68 15.81
C ASP A 351 13.16 -6.57 14.75
N PRO A 352 14.08 -6.04 13.93
CA PRO A 352 14.78 -6.85 12.96
C PRO A 352 15.46 -7.99 13.72
N GLU A 353 15.01 -9.24 13.47
CA GLU A 353 15.79 -10.40 13.88
C GLU A 353 17.22 -10.20 13.35
N PRO A 354 18.24 -10.37 14.20
CA PRO A 354 19.62 -10.23 13.75
C PRO A 354 19.83 -11.16 12.56
N GLU A 355 20.34 -10.61 11.46
CA GLU A 355 20.65 -11.40 10.27
C GLU A 355 21.47 -12.63 10.70
N PRO A 356 21.09 -13.85 10.27
CA PRO A 356 21.95 -14.99 10.47
C PRO A 356 23.25 -14.70 9.72
N LEU A 357 24.34 -14.57 10.47
CA LEU A 357 25.71 -14.57 9.95
C LEU A 357 25.87 -15.80 9.07
N ASN A 358 25.92 -15.61 7.75
CA ASN A 358 26.44 -16.57 6.79
C ASN A 358 27.34 -15.85 5.80
#